data_AF-E1YKX4-F1
#
_entry.id   AF-E1YKX4-F1
#
_cell.length_a   1.000
_cell.length_b   1.000
_cell.length_c   1.000
_cell.angle_alpha   90.00
_cell.angle_beta   90.00
_cell.angle_gamma   90.00
#
_symmetry.space_group_name_H-M   'P 1'
#
loop_
_entity.id
_entity.type
_entity.pdbx_description
1 polymer ?
#
loop_
_entity_poly.entity_id
_entity_poly.type
_entity_poly.pdbx_seq_one_letter_code
_entity_poly.pdbx_strand_id
1 'polypeptide(L)'
;MIDEIGFRLLQLAGRGYCCSQVLIILSLEAQGKKNPDLVRAMSGLCMGAAGSGNTCGIFTGAACILALYGAKGDDNEKENEKLPLMYSELSEWFEQTACAS
;
A
#
# COMPACT_ATOMS: atom_id res chain seq x y z
N MET A 1 -6.87 20.89 10.47
CA MET A 1 -5.44 21.17 10.21
C MET A 1 -4.88 19.94 9.54
N ILE A 2 -4.22 20.07 8.39
CA ILE A 2 -3.60 18.92 7.70
C ILE A 2 -2.37 18.50 8.52
N ASP A 3 -2.28 17.22 8.87
CA ASP A 3 -1.13 16.67 9.59
C ASP A 3 0.08 16.44 8.65
N GLU A 4 1.22 16.04 9.21
CA GLU A 4 2.46 15.85 8.45
C GLU A 4 2.30 14.81 7.32
N ILE A 5 1.58 13.72 7.60
CA ILE A 5 1.32 12.64 6.64
C ILE A 5 0.42 13.14 5.50
N GLY A 6 -0.63 13.88 5.82
CA GLY A 6 -1.53 14.48 4.83
C GLY A 6 -0.83 15.49 3.93
N PHE A 7 0.10 16.28 4.49
CA PHE A 7 0.91 17.20 3.68
C PHE A 7 1.87 16.44 2.77
N ARG A 8 2.51 15.38 3.27
CA ARG A 8 3.40 14.54 2.47
C ARG A 8 2.67 13.83 1.34
N LEU A 9 1.47 13.31 1.62
CA LEU A 9 0.57 12.72 0.62
C LEU A 9 0.27 13.71 -0.50
N LEU A 10 -0.11 14.95 -0.16
CA LEU A 10 -0.41 15.99 -1.15
C LEU A 10 0.81 16.32 -2.04
N GLN A 11 2.00 16.39 -1.44
CA GLN A 11 3.23 16.60 -2.21
C GLN A 11 3.51 15.47 -3.21
N LEU A 12 3.32 14.21 -2.80
CA LEU A 12 3.57 13.05 -3.65
C LEU A 12 2.52 12.96 -4.77
N ALA A 13 1.25 13.19 -4.46
CA ALA A 13 0.19 13.27 -5.45
C ALA A 13 0.45 14.39 -6.48
N GLY A 14 0.87 15.57 -6.03
CA GLY A 14 1.25 16.69 -6.90
C GLY A 14 2.47 16.42 -7.80
N ARG A 15 3.26 15.39 -7.49
CA ARG A 15 4.38 14.90 -8.33
C ARG A 15 3.96 13.79 -9.30
N GLY A 16 2.68 13.42 -9.35
CA GLY A 16 2.14 12.43 -10.27
C GLY A 16 2.19 10.98 -9.80
N TYR A 17 2.52 10.72 -8.52
CA TYR A 17 2.41 9.37 -7.96
C TYR A 17 0.96 9.01 -7.71
N CYS A 18 0.54 7.80 -8.12
CA CYS A 18 -0.81 7.32 -7.89
C CYS A 18 -1.00 6.79 -6.45
N CYS A 19 -2.23 6.41 -6.10
CA CYS A 19 -2.62 5.94 -4.78
C CYS A 19 -1.71 4.83 -4.17
N SER A 20 -1.49 3.73 -4.89
CA SER A 20 -0.63 2.62 -4.42
C SER A 20 0.84 3.02 -4.29
N GLN A 21 1.34 3.90 -5.18
CA GLN A 21 2.70 4.40 -5.14
C GLN A 21 2.92 5.34 -3.95
N VAL A 22 1.96 6.24 -3.67
CA VAL A 22 2.01 7.12 -2.51
C VAL A 22 2.07 6.30 -1.22
N LEU A 23 1.22 5.29 -1.08
CA LEU A 23 1.21 4.41 0.10
C LEU A 23 2.57 3.74 0.32
N ILE A 24 3.15 3.11 -0.71
CA ILE A 24 4.43 2.42 -0.52
C ILE A 24 5.59 3.39 -0.26
N ILE A 25 5.56 4.60 -0.83
CA ILE A 25 6.58 5.63 -0.55
C ILE A 25 6.53 6.02 0.92
N LEU A 26 5.33 6.32 1.45
CA LEU A 26 5.16 6.67 2.86
C LEU A 26 5.63 5.54 3.79
N SER A 27 5.30 4.28 3.48
CA SER A 27 5.76 3.13 4.27
C SER A 27 7.27 2.92 4.21
N LEU A 28 7.91 3.15 3.06
CA LEU A 28 9.36 3.10 2.93
C LEU A 28 10.04 4.24 3.69
N GLU A 29 9.49 5.45 3.61
CA GLU A 29 9.97 6.62 4.35
C GLU A 29 9.91 6.41 5.87
N ALA A 30 8.81 5.84 6.38
CA ALA A 30 8.66 5.47 7.79
C ALA A 30 9.70 4.42 8.24
N GLN A 31 10.22 3.61 7.32
CA GLN A 31 11.30 2.65 7.58
C GLN A 31 12.71 3.25 7.35
N GLY A 32 12.83 4.51 6.95
CA GLY A 32 14.10 5.12 6.53
C GLY A 32 14.67 4.51 5.25
N LYS A 33 13.85 3.85 4.42
CA LYS A 33 14.24 3.14 3.20
C LYS A 33 13.86 3.92 1.95
N LYS A 34 14.54 3.60 0.85
CA LYS A 34 14.16 3.98 -0.52
C LYS A 34 14.24 2.75 -1.41
N ASN A 35 13.21 2.51 -2.21
CA ASN A 35 13.21 1.43 -3.19
C ASN A 35 12.47 1.88 -4.46
N PRO A 36 13.16 2.56 -5.40
CA PRO A 36 12.54 3.06 -6.63
C PRO A 36 11.92 1.95 -7.50
N ASP A 37 12.48 0.74 -7.47
CA ASP A 37 11.99 -0.37 -8.27
C ASP A 37 10.66 -0.89 -7.74
N LEU A 38 10.51 -1.02 -6.42
CA LEU A 38 9.24 -1.32 -5.80
C LEU A 38 8.21 -0.21 -6.07
N VAL A 39 8.60 1.07 -5.93
CA VAL A 39 7.69 2.20 -6.24
C VAL A 39 7.19 2.13 -7.69
N ARG A 40 8.05 1.73 -8.63
CA ARG A 40 7.67 1.54 -10.03
C ARG A 40 6.73 0.34 -10.19
N ALA A 41 7.02 -0.80 -9.56
CA ALA A 41 6.17 -1.98 -9.61
C ALA A 41 4.76 -1.71 -9.05
N MET A 42 4.66 -0.94 -7.96
CA MET A 42 3.38 -0.54 -7.36
C MET A 42 2.50 0.30 -8.29
N SER A 43 3.06 0.88 -9.37
CA SER A 43 2.26 1.57 -10.39
C SER A 43 1.28 0.65 -11.13
N GLY A 44 1.54 -0.66 -11.14
CA GLY A 44 0.60 -1.64 -11.69
C GLY A 44 -0.77 -1.50 -11.04
N LEU A 45 -0.82 -1.27 -9.72
CA LEU A 45 -2.07 -1.23 -8.95
C LEU A 45 -2.89 0.07 -9.11
N CYS A 46 -2.38 1.06 -9.85
CA CYS A 46 -3.01 2.36 -10.01
C CYS A 46 -4.36 2.29 -10.74
N MET A 47 -5.32 3.16 -10.36
CA MET A 47 -6.62 3.30 -11.05
C MET A 47 -7.44 2.01 -11.12
N GLY A 48 -7.32 1.19 -10.07
CA GLY A 48 -7.73 -0.21 -10.09
C GLY A 48 -6.67 -1.03 -10.83
N ALA A 49 -6.35 -2.24 -10.37
CA ALA A 49 -5.18 -3.09 -10.67
C ALA A 49 -4.31 -2.98 -11.97
N ALA A 50 -4.72 -2.33 -13.06
CA ALA A 50 -3.88 -1.90 -14.18
C ALA A 50 -4.63 -0.87 -15.06
N GLY A 51 -5.36 0.07 -14.43
CA GLY A 51 -6.29 0.97 -15.11
C GLY A 51 -7.60 0.32 -15.58
N SER A 52 -7.88 -0.91 -15.17
CA SER A 52 -9.09 -1.63 -15.58
C SER A 52 -10.35 -1.22 -14.82
N GLY A 53 -10.23 -0.40 -13.77
CA GLY A 53 -11.34 -0.05 -12.88
C GLY A 53 -11.79 -1.18 -11.94
N ASN A 54 -11.03 -2.28 -11.88
CA ASN A 54 -11.29 -3.39 -10.94
C ASN A 54 -10.80 -3.05 -9.53
N THR A 55 -10.23 -4.01 -8.82
CA THR A 55 -9.82 -3.91 -7.42
C THR A 55 -8.98 -2.66 -7.14
N CYS A 56 -9.42 -1.88 -6.15
CA CYS A 56 -8.83 -0.60 -5.76
C CYS A 56 -7.33 -0.68 -5.46
N GLY A 57 -6.58 0.32 -5.94
CA GLY A 57 -5.14 0.45 -5.72
C GLY A 57 -4.75 0.78 -4.27
N ILE A 58 -5.64 1.43 -3.51
CA ILE A 58 -5.41 1.65 -2.06
C ILE A 58 -5.46 0.31 -1.32
N PHE A 59 -6.50 -0.50 -1.57
CA PHE A 59 -6.67 -1.80 -0.91
C PHE A 59 -5.52 -2.75 -1.23
N THR A 60 -5.25 -2.96 -2.51
CA THR A 60 -4.13 -3.83 -2.95
C THR A 60 -2.77 -3.27 -2.53
N GLY A 61 -2.61 -1.95 -2.54
CA GLY A 61 -1.42 -1.28 -2.03
C GLY A 61 -1.17 -1.51 -0.54
N ALA A 62 -2.22 -1.42 0.28
CA ALA A 62 -2.16 -1.72 1.70
C ALA A 62 -1.84 -3.19 1.96
N ALA A 63 -2.40 -4.12 1.17
CA ALA A 63 -2.04 -5.54 1.25
C ALA A 63 -0.55 -5.77 0.93
N CYS A 64 0.01 -5.10 -0.09
CA CYS A 64 1.46 -5.16 -0.35
C CYS A 64 2.29 -4.61 0.82
N ILE A 65 1.82 -3.58 1.53
CA ILE A 65 2.51 -3.04 2.71
C ILE A 65 2.48 -4.05 3.86
N LEU A 66 1.33 -4.70 4.13
CA LEU A 66 1.28 -5.78 5.12
C LEU A 66 2.24 -6.92 4.75
N ALA A 67 2.30 -7.28 3.46
CA ALA A 67 3.27 -8.26 2.95
C ALA A 67 4.72 -7.81 3.18
N LEU A 68 5.03 -6.52 3.01
CA LEU A 68 6.37 -5.98 3.24
C LEU A 68 6.86 -6.21 4.68
N TYR A 69 5.95 -6.31 5.66
CA TYR A 69 6.29 -6.60 7.06
C TYR A 69 6.14 -8.07 7.45
N GLY A 70 5.24 -8.81 6.81
CA GLY A 70 4.84 -10.14 7.26
C GLY A 70 5.17 -11.28 6.30
N ALA A 71 5.41 -11.03 5.02
CA ALA A 71 5.65 -12.08 4.03
C ALA A 71 7.11 -12.53 4.02
N LYS A 72 7.35 -13.75 3.52
CA LYS A 72 8.70 -14.28 3.28
C LYS A 72 9.35 -13.56 2.09
N GLY A 73 10.50 -12.92 2.30
CA GLY A 73 11.29 -12.23 1.28
C GLY A 73 12.57 -12.94 0.85
N ASP A 74 13.09 -13.86 1.67
CA ASP A 74 14.32 -14.63 1.39
C ASP A 74 14.16 -16.12 1.73
N ASP A 75 15.09 -16.97 1.29
CA ASP A 75 15.12 -18.42 1.59
C ASP A 75 15.20 -18.72 3.08
N ASN A 76 15.82 -17.84 3.87
CA ASN A 76 15.97 -18.01 5.32
C ASN A 76 14.84 -17.40 6.14
N GLU A 77 13.88 -16.75 5.50
CA GLU A 77 12.74 -16.12 6.15
C GLU A 77 11.53 -17.07 6.18
N LYS A 78 10.65 -16.84 7.15
CA LYS A 78 9.32 -17.45 7.20
C LYS A 78 8.28 -16.35 7.24
N GLU A 79 7.18 -16.59 6.53
CA GLU A 79 6.01 -15.73 6.65
C GLU A 79 5.51 -15.72 8.10
N ASN A 80 5.10 -14.53 8.54
CA ASN A 80 4.48 -14.34 9.83
C ASN A 80 3.10 -15.01 9.86
N GLU A 81 2.89 -15.91 10.82
CA GLU A 81 1.65 -16.68 10.97
C GLU A 81 0.39 -15.80 11.10
N LYS A 82 0.54 -14.52 11.48
CA LYS A 82 -0.56 -13.56 11.59
C LYS A 82 -0.89 -12.84 10.30
N LEU A 83 -0.07 -12.93 9.25
CA LEU A 83 -0.29 -12.20 8.00
C LEU A 83 -1.66 -12.49 7.37
N PRO A 84 -2.16 -13.76 7.32
CA PRO A 84 -3.50 -14.03 6.82
C PRO A 84 -4.61 -13.33 7.61
N LEU A 85 -4.47 -13.23 8.94
CA LEU A 85 -5.41 -12.51 9.79
C LEU A 85 -5.36 -11.01 9.49
N MET A 86 -4.17 -10.42 9.34
CA MET A 86 -4.02 -9.01 9.00
C MET A 86 -4.66 -8.68 7.64
N TYR A 87 -4.58 -9.56 6.66
CA TYR A 87 -5.30 -9.40 5.39
C TYR A 87 -6.81 -9.46 5.55
N SER A 88 -7.31 -10.39 6.37
CA SER A 88 -8.74 -10.49 6.66
C SER A 88 -9.26 -9.21 7.32
N GLU A 89 -8.56 -8.72 8.34
CA GLU A 89 -8.90 -7.48 9.04
C GLU A 89 -8.84 -6.26 8.12
N LEU A 90 -7.83 -6.18 7.24
CA LEU A 90 -7.74 -5.13 6.23
C LEU A 90 -8.95 -5.17 5.27
N SER A 91 -9.32 -6.35 4.79
CA SER A 91 -10.46 -6.52 3.88
C SER A 91 -11.76 -6.10 4.52
N GLU A 92 -12.04 -6.58 5.73
CA GLU A 92 -13.26 -6.25 6.47
C GLU A 92 -13.34 -4.76 6.77
N TRP A 93 -12.26 -4.17 7.30
CA TRP A 93 -12.21 -2.74 7.59
C TRP A 93 -12.40 -1.89 6.34
N PHE A 94 -11.76 -2.26 5.22
CA PHE A 94 -11.85 -1.50 3.98
C PHE A 94 -13.27 -1.53 3.41
N GLU A 95 -13.93 -2.69 3.45
CA GLU A 95 -15.33 -2.83 3.04
C GLU A 95 -16.26 -1.95 3.88
N GLN A 96 -16.10 -1.96 5.21
CA GLN A 96 -16.96 -1.23 6.14
C GLN A 96 -16.76 0.30 6.11
N THR A 97 -15.59 0.79 5.70
CA THR A 97 -15.24 2.22 5.86
C THR A 97 -15.01 2.96 4.54
N ALA A 98 -14.54 2.28 3.50
CA ALA A 98 -14.22 2.89 2.21
C ALA A 98 -15.22 2.53 1.11
N CYS A 99 -15.88 1.36 1.21
CA CYS A 99 -16.88 0.92 0.25
C CYS A 99 -18.33 1.08 0.74
N ALA A 100 -18.54 1.23 2.05
CA ALA A 100 -19.88 1.44 2.61
C ALA A 100 -20.50 2.73 2.05
N SER A 101 -21.66 2.57 1.39
CA SER A 101 -22.45 3.64 0.78
C SER A 101 -23.42 4.26 1.76
#